data_AF-A0A968WG86-F1
#
_entry.id   AF-A0A968WG86-F1
#
_cell.length_a   1.000
_cell.length_b   1.000
_cell.length_c   1.000
_cell.angle_alpha   90.00
_cell.angle_beta   90.00
_cell.angle_gamma   90.00
#
_symmetry.space_group_name_H-M   'P 1'
#
loop_
_entity.id
_entity.type
_entity.pdbx_description
1 polymer ?
#
loop_
_entity_poly.entity_id
_entity_poly.type
_entity_poly.pdbx_seq_one_letter_code
_entity_poly.pdbx_strand_id
1 'polypeptide(L)'
;MKRLCAFINFHEEDLENSMIAIEGFVLEHWHQLDQLQNKQDYEQVSEQFISRVARIAEKNKQRLKKRIEQSDRMMALLAKARRAELTDEEKDQMRNELILTLKTIPTFVIVSLPQRFLTLPILLKILPQNLFAGNSDK
;
A
#
# COMPACT_ATOMS: atom_id res chain seq x y z
N MET A 1 1.91 -22.01 8.64
CA MET A 1 1.92 -21.87 7.16
C MET A 1 3.24 -22.30 6.51
N LYS A 2 4.43 -21.82 6.90
CA LYS A 2 5.70 -22.15 6.21
C LYS A 2 5.97 -23.65 6.00
N ARG A 3 5.63 -24.49 6.99
CA ARG A 3 5.77 -25.95 6.89
C ARG A 3 4.82 -26.60 5.86
N LEU A 4 3.62 -26.05 5.70
CA LEU A 4 2.66 -26.52 4.69
C LEU A 4 3.14 -26.14 3.28
N CYS A 5 3.63 -24.92 3.09
CA CYS A 5 4.15 -24.46 1.79
C CYS A 5 5.32 -25.33 1.29
N ALA A 6 6.24 -25.71 2.18
CA ALA A 6 7.31 -26.65 1.84
C ALA A 6 6.79 -28.04 1.43
N PHE A 7 5.66 -28.48 2.01
CA PHE A 7 5.05 -29.77 1.71
C PHE A 7 4.33 -29.80 0.35
N ILE A 8 3.70 -28.68 -0.06
CA ILE A 8 2.98 -28.57 -1.34
C ILE A 8 3.80 -27.89 -2.45
N ASN A 9 5.11 -27.71 -2.26
CA ASN A 9 6.01 -27.02 -3.19
C ASN A 9 5.53 -25.62 -3.61
N PHE A 10 4.96 -24.88 -2.65
CA PHE A 10 4.42 -23.55 -2.86
C PHE A 10 5.47 -22.49 -2.50
N HIS A 11 5.82 -21.63 -3.46
CA HIS A 11 6.88 -20.65 -3.27
C HIS A 11 6.45 -19.61 -2.23
N GLU A 12 7.42 -19.08 -1.47
CA GLU A 12 7.12 -18.05 -0.45
C GLU A 12 6.50 -16.79 -1.06
N GLU A 13 6.82 -16.48 -2.32
CA GLU A 13 6.23 -15.38 -3.07
C GLU A 13 4.74 -15.61 -3.36
N ASP A 14 4.37 -16.84 -3.76
CA ASP A 14 2.96 -17.21 -4.00
C ASP A 14 2.15 -17.14 -2.70
N LEU A 15 2.74 -17.52 -1.57
CA LEU A 15 2.14 -17.35 -0.25
C LEU A 15 1.96 -15.89 0.11
N GLU A 16 2.98 -15.06 -0.07
CA GLU A 16 2.88 -13.64 0.22
C GLU A 16 1.80 -12.97 -0.62
N ASN A 17 1.76 -13.27 -1.92
CA ASN A 17 0.74 -12.74 -2.84
C ASN A 17 -0.67 -13.19 -2.44
N SER A 18 -0.84 -14.47 -2.10
CA SER A 18 -2.13 -15.02 -1.66
C SER A 18 -2.61 -14.38 -0.36
N MET A 19 -1.70 -14.20 0.62
CA MET A 19 -2.04 -13.55 1.88
C MET A 19 -2.47 -12.11 1.68
N ILE A 20 -1.75 -11.33 0.87
CA ILE A 20 -2.12 -9.94 0.56
C ILE A 20 -3.48 -9.87 -0.14
N ALA A 21 -3.75 -10.78 -1.08
CA ALA A 21 -5.04 -10.83 -1.77
C ALA A 21 -6.19 -11.13 -0.81
N ILE A 22 -6.03 -12.10 0.09
CA ILE A 22 -7.05 -12.47 1.09
C ILE A 22 -7.26 -11.33 2.09
N GLU A 23 -6.18 -10.84 2.70
CA GLU A 23 -6.23 -9.75 3.68
C GLU A 23 -6.84 -8.48 3.05
N GLY A 24 -6.43 -8.15 1.82
CA GLY A 24 -6.97 -7.02 1.07
C GLY A 24 -8.47 -7.16 0.79
N PHE A 25 -8.91 -8.34 0.32
CA PHE A 25 -10.33 -8.62 0.12
C PHE A 25 -11.14 -8.47 1.41
N VAL A 26 -10.64 -9.04 2.52
CA VAL A 26 -11.29 -8.96 3.84
C VAL A 26 -11.43 -7.51 4.29
N LEU A 27 -10.39 -6.69 4.15
CA LEU A 27 -10.43 -5.27 4.52
C LEU A 27 -11.39 -4.46 3.64
N GLU A 28 -11.41 -4.72 2.33
CA GLU A 28 -12.27 -4.00 1.37
C GLU A 28 -13.76 -4.27 1.62
N HIS A 29 -14.10 -5.44 2.18
CA HIS A 29 -15.46 -5.92 2.40
C HIS A 29 -15.82 -6.10 3.88
N TRP A 30 -15.04 -5.54 4.80
CA TRP A 30 -15.16 -5.81 6.24
C TRP A 30 -16.59 -5.65 6.79
N HIS A 31 -17.27 -4.56 6.43
CA HIS A 31 -18.64 -4.28 6.86
C HIS A 31 -19.70 -5.25 6.32
N GLN A 32 -19.40 -6.01 5.26
CA GLN A 32 -20.29 -7.00 4.67
C GLN A 32 -20.06 -8.40 5.25
N LEU A 33 -18.97 -8.58 6.01
CA LEU A 33 -18.51 -9.85 6.54
C LEU A 33 -18.83 -9.97 8.04
N ASP A 34 -20.09 -9.77 8.41
CA ASP A 34 -20.58 -9.79 9.80
C ASP A 34 -20.11 -11.02 10.60
N GLN A 35 -19.98 -12.18 9.96
CA GLN A 35 -19.53 -13.42 10.62
C GLN A 35 -18.02 -13.49 10.89
N LEU A 36 -17.20 -12.75 10.13
CA LEU A 36 -15.74 -12.72 10.31
C LEU A 36 -15.32 -11.71 11.38
N GLN A 37 -16.08 -10.63 11.57
CA GLN A 37 -15.85 -9.62 12.61
C GLN A 37 -15.78 -10.23 14.02
N ASN A 38 -16.49 -11.35 14.25
CA ASN A 38 -16.51 -12.07 15.52
C ASN A 38 -15.33 -13.04 15.72
N LYS A 39 -14.51 -13.29 14.70
CA LYS A 39 -13.44 -14.33 14.71
C LYS A 39 -12.03 -13.78 14.45
N GLN A 40 -11.92 -12.61 13.84
CA GLN A 40 -10.67 -11.95 13.51
C GLN A 40 -10.78 -10.49 13.92
N ASP A 41 -9.71 -9.93 14.48
CA ASP A 41 -9.66 -8.51 14.81
C ASP A 41 -9.31 -7.70 13.55
N TYR A 42 -10.13 -6.70 13.23
CA TYR A 42 -9.90 -5.79 12.10
C TYR A 42 -8.51 -5.15 12.18
N GLU A 43 -8.10 -4.77 13.38
CA GLU A 43 -6.82 -4.10 13.62
C GLU A 43 -5.66 -5.04 13.28
N GLN A 44 -5.76 -6.30 13.71
CA GLN A 44 -4.75 -7.32 13.40
C GLN A 44 -4.63 -7.58 11.89
N VAL A 45 -5.75 -7.70 11.18
CA VAL A 45 -5.74 -7.94 9.72
C VAL A 45 -5.17 -6.71 8.99
N SER A 46 -5.56 -5.51 9.42
CA SER A 46 -5.04 -4.23 8.92
C SER A 46 -3.52 -4.13 9.09
N GLU A 47 -3.00 -4.42 10.28
CA GLU A 47 -1.56 -4.37 10.57
C GLU A 47 -0.76 -5.38 9.75
N GLN A 48 -1.28 -6.62 9.61
CA GLN A 48 -0.64 -7.65 8.78
C GLN A 48 -0.58 -7.22 7.31
N PHE A 49 -1.69 -6.73 6.77
CA PHE A 49 -1.76 -6.22 5.41
C PHE A 49 -0.77 -5.07 5.20
N ILE A 50 -0.79 -4.05 6.08
CA ILE A 50 0.12 -2.90 6.01
C ILE A 50 1.58 -3.37 6.03
N SER A 51 1.94 -4.28 6.95
CA SER A 51 3.30 -4.81 7.07
C SER A 51 3.78 -5.51 5.79
N ARG A 52 2.92 -6.35 5.19
CA ARG A 52 3.25 -7.07 3.94
C ARG A 52 3.41 -6.12 2.76
N VAL A 53 2.45 -5.22 2.58
CA VAL A 53 2.49 -4.25 1.48
C VAL A 53 3.69 -3.30 1.65
N ALA A 54 3.98 -2.86 2.87
CA ALA A 54 5.17 -2.05 3.16
C ALA A 54 6.48 -2.78 2.79
N ARG A 55 6.58 -4.08 3.11
CA ARG A 55 7.75 -4.89 2.73
C ARG A 55 7.93 -4.99 1.21
N ILE A 56 6.84 -5.16 0.47
CA ILE A 56 6.90 -5.18 -1.01
C ILE A 56 7.23 -3.79 -1.56
N ALA A 57 6.67 -2.73 -0.98
CA ALA A 57 6.98 -1.35 -1.36
C ALA A 57 8.47 -1.04 -1.14
N GLU A 58 9.05 -1.47 -0.02
CA GLU A 58 10.49 -1.33 0.29
C GLU A 58 11.36 -2.03 -0.74
N LYS A 59 11.04 -3.29 -1.09
CA LYS A 59 11.75 -4.04 -2.14
C LYS A 59 11.73 -3.31 -3.50
N ASN A 60 10.69 -2.51 -3.75
CA ASN A 60 10.46 -1.80 -5.02
C ASN A 60 10.72 -0.28 -4.93
N LYS A 61 11.39 0.21 -3.89
CA LYS A 61 11.53 1.64 -3.60
C LYS A 61 12.09 2.48 -4.75
N GLN A 62 13.07 1.96 -5.50
CA GLN A 62 13.66 2.70 -6.64
C GLN A 62 12.63 2.96 -7.74
N ARG A 63 11.76 1.99 -8.00
CA ARG A 63 10.70 2.11 -8.99
C ARG A 63 9.59 3.05 -8.54
N LEU A 64 9.22 2.98 -7.26
CA LEU A 64 8.26 3.91 -6.65
C LEU A 64 8.79 5.35 -6.71
N LYS A 65 10.06 5.57 -6.32
CA LYS A 65 10.72 6.88 -6.36
C LYS A 65 10.69 7.46 -7.77
N LYS A 66 11.14 6.67 -8.75
CA LYS A 66 11.13 7.10 -10.16
C LYS A 66 9.73 7.46 -10.65
N ARG A 67 8.70 6.68 -10.27
CA ARG A 67 7.31 6.98 -10.65
C ARG A 67 6.79 8.27 -10.02
N ILE A 68 7.15 8.55 -8.77
CA ILE A 68 6.79 9.80 -8.08
C ILE A 68 7.46 11.00 -8.77
N GLU A 69 8.76 10.91 -9.05
CA GLU A 69 9.53 11.96 -9.71
C GLU A 69 9.05 12.27 -11.14
N GLN A 70 8.44 11.28 -11.81
CA GLN A 70 7.87 11.43 -13.15
C GLN A 70 6.43 11.98 -13.16
N SER A 71 5.77 12.13 -12.01
CA SER A 71 4.42 12.68 -11.92
C SER A 71 4.50 14.14 -11.48
N ASP A 72 4.36 15.07 -12.44
CA ASP A 72 4.32 16.51 -12.16
C ASP A 72 3.25 16.86 -11.12
N ARG A 73 2.09 16.17 -11.20
CA ARG A 73 0.99 16.32 -10.26
C ARG A 73 1.39 15.88 -8.85
N MET A 74 2.01 14.72 -8.71
CA MET A 74 2.50 14.25 -7.41
C MET A 74 3.53 15.21 -6.82
N MET A 75 4.47 15.67 -7.64
CA MET A 75 5.52 16.61 -7.21
C MET A 75 4.93 17.94 -6.76
N ALA A 76 3.92 18.47 -7.45
CA ALA A 76 3.21 19.68 -7.06
C ALA A 76 2.48 19.51 -5.71
N LEU A 77 1.77 18.39 -5.51
CA LEU A 77 1.06 18.08 -4.26
C LEU A 77 2.04 17.93 -3.09
N LEU A 78 3.18 17.25 -3.30
CA LEU A 78 4.23 17.12 -2.29
C LEU A 78 4.86 18.47 -1.92
N ALA A 79 5.14 19.31 -2.92
CA ALA A 79 5.68 20.65 -2.68
C ALA A 79 4.71 21.53 -1.88
N LYS A 80 3.40 21.45 -2.17
CA LYS A 80 2.37 22.16 -1.43
C LYS A 80 2.28 21.66 0.02
N ALA A 81 2.21 20.34 0.22
CA ALA A 81 2.09 19.72 1.54
C ALA A 81 3.25 20.08 2.51
N ARG A 82 4.44 20.41 1.98
CA ARG A 82 5.58 20.90 2.78
C ARG A 82 5.43 22.33 3.29
N ARG A 83 4.60 23.14 2.63
CA ARG A 83 4.48 24.59 2.89
C ARG A 83 3.13 24.97 3.51
N ALA A 84 2.08 24.21 3.21
CA ALA A 84 0.73 24.45 3.67
C ALA A 84 -0.04 23.13 3.75
N GLU A 85 -1.14 23.14 4.51
CA GLU A 85 -2.05 22.00 4.53
C GLU A 85 -2.74 21.85 3.17
N LEU A 86 -2.91 20.59 2.75
CA LEU A 86 -3.69 20.25 1.57
C LEU A 86 -5.18 20.35 1.88
N THR A 87 -5.94 20.86 0.92
CA THR A 87 -7.42 20.78 0.93
C THR A 87 -7.88 19.32 0.89
N ASP A 88 -9.13 19.06 1.23
CA ASP A 88 -9.67 17.69 1.22
C ASP A 88 -9.64 17.10 -0.20
N GLU A 89 -9.93 17.91 -1.22
CA GLU A 89 -9.78 17.52 -2.61
C GLU A 89 -8.34 17.14 -2.94
N GLU A 90 -7.35 17.92 -2.49
CA GLU A 90 -5.93 17.64 -2.75
C GLU A 90 -5.43 16.42 -1.97
N LYS A 91 -5.93 16.18 -0.76
CA LYS A 91 -5.66 14.95 0.00
C LYS A 91 -6.17 13.73 -0.77
N ASP A 92 -7.37 13.80 -1.35
CA ASP A 92 -7.91 12.74 -2.18
C ASP A 92 -7.13 12.55 -3.49
N GLN A 93 -6.69 13.64 -4.11
CA GLN A 93 -5.82 13.56 -5.28
C GLN A 93 -4.48 12.90 -4.95
N MET A 94 -3.85 13.28 -3.84
CA MET A 94 -2.60 12.67 -3.36
C MET A 94 -2.80 11.18 -3.07
N ARG A 95 -3.88 10.81 -2.39
CA ARG A 95 -4.26 9.42 -2.14
C ARG A 95 -4.34 8.60 -3.44
N ASN A 96 -5.04 9.12 -4.44
CA ASN A 96 -5.20 8.46 -5.73
C ASN A 96 -3.86 8.32 -6.48
N GLU A 97 -3.03 9.37 -6.50
CA GLU A 97 -1.71 9.33 -7.12
C GLU A 97 -0.78 8.31 -6.42
N LEU A 98 -0.86 8.18 -5.10
CA LEU A 98 -0.10 7.18 -4.34
C LEU A 98 -0.56 5.75 -4.66
N ILE A 99 -1.87 5.53 -4.77
CA ILE A 99 -2.42 4.23 -5.21
C ILE A 99 -1.94 3.89 -6.63
N LEU A 100 -1.96 4.85 -7.56
CA LEU A 100 -1.45 4.66 -8.92
C LEU A 100 0.06 4.35 -8.93
N THR A 101 0.81 4.95 -8.00
CA THR A 101 2.24 4.68 -7.82
C THR A 101 2.46 3.25 -7.36
N LEU A 102 1.72 2.79 -6.35
CA LEU A 102 1.78 1.39 -5.88
C LEU A 102 1.39 0.42 -7.00
N LYS A 103 0.32 0.69 -7.75
CA LYS A 103 -0.11 -0.13 -8.90
C LYS A 103 0.92 -0.24 -10.02
N THR A 104 2.05 0.46 -9.98
CA THR A 104 3.15 0.11 -10.86
C THR A 104 3.67 -1.29 -10.56
N ILE A 105 3.81 -1.68 -9.29
CA ILE A 105 4.36 -2.99 -8.87
C ILE A 105 3.44 -4.12 -9.37
N PRO A 106 3.93 -5.07 -10.19
CA PRO A 106 3.08 -6.08 -10.82
C PRO A 106 2.27 -6.88 -9.80
N THR A 107 2.89 -7.21 -8.67
CA THR A 107 2.23 -7.88 -7.54
C THR A 107 0.96 -7.17 -7.10
N PHE A 108 0.99 -5.84 -6.98
CA PHE A 108 -0.16 -5.03 -6.53
C PHE A 108 -1.27 -4.92 -7.58
N VAL A 109 -0.96 -5.16 -8.85
CA VAL A 109 -1.96 -5.27 -9.92
C VAL A 109 -2.68 -6.62 -9.82
N ILE A 110 -1.93 -7.70 -9.62
CA ILE A 110 -2.49 -9.07 -9.56
C ILE A 110 -3.40 -9.25 -8.35
N VAL A 111 -2.99 -8.77 -7.17
CA VAL A 111 -3.74 -8.98 -5.91
C VAL A 111 -4.90 -8.01 -5.70
N SER A 112 -5.04 -6.98 -6.54
CA SER A 112 -6.01 -5.88 -6.41
C SER A 112 -6.02 -5.19 -5.03
N LEU A 113 -5.41 -4.00 -4.95
CA LEU A 113 -5.36 -3.23 -3.70
C LEU A 113 -6.75 -2.79 -3.18
N PRO A 114 -7.00 -2.87 -1.86
CA PRO A 114 -8.26 -2.46 -1.24
C PRO A 114 -8.37 -0.93 -1.13
N GLN A 115 -9.00 -0.30 -2.12
CA GLN A 115 -9.01 1.16 -2.26
C GLN A 115 -9.80 1.88 -1.16
N ARG A 116 -10.83 1.26 -0.57
CA ARG A 116 -11.58 1.83 0.56
C ARG A 116 -10.74 1.87 1.83
N PHE A 117 -9.92 0.84 2.03
CA PHE A 117 -9.01 0.73 3.16
C PHE A 117 -7.81 1.69 3.02
N LEU A 118 -7.29 1.89 1.81
CA LEU A 118 -6.10 2.71 1.54
C LEU A 118 -6.38 4.22 1.62
N THR A 119 -6.55 4.71 2.85
CA THR A 119 -6.57 6.14 3.17
C THR A 119 -5.18 6.76 3.02
N LEU A 120 -5.11 8.10 2.91
CA LEU A 120 -3.82 8.79 2.83
C LEU A 120 -2.88 8.45 4.02
N PRO A 121 -3.33 8.44 5.30
CA PRO A 121 -2.48 8.03 6.42
C PRO A 121 -1.96 6.60 6.30
N ILE A 122 -2.78 5.65 5.83
CA ILE A 122 -2.37 4.25 5.66
C ILE A 122 -1.33 4.13 4.54
N LEU A 123 -1.53 4.83 3.42
CA LEU A 123 -0.57 4.85 2.33
C LEU A 123 0.79 5.40 2.78
N LEU A 124 0.80 6.46 3.59
CA LEU A 124 2.02 7.01 4.16
C LEU A 124 2.74 6.02 5.10
N LYS A 125 2.01 5.14 5.81
CA LYS A 125 2.61 4.06 6.61
C LYS A 125 3.21 2.95 5.76
N ILE A 126 2.68 2.72 4.56
CA ILE A 126 3.13 1.68 3.62
C ILE A 126 4.39 2.12 2.85
N LEU A 127 4.50 3.40 2.55
CA LEU A 127 5.54 3.93 1.68
C LEU A 127 6.91 3.98 2.38
N PRO A 128 8.00 3.61 1.69
CA PRO A 128 9.35 3.78 2.20
C PRO A 128 9.65 5.23 2.61
N GLN A 129 10.29 5.41 3.78
CA GLN A 129 10.53 6.72 4.38
C GLN A 129 11.41 7.65 3.52
N ASN A 130 12.28 7.09 2.70
CA ASN A 130 13.20 7.84 1.84
C ASN A 130 12.65 8.14 0.43
N LEU A 131 11.38 7.84 0.14
CA LEU A 131 10.79 8.10 -1.17
C LEU A 131 10.65 9.58 -1.51
N PHE A 132 10.38 10.40 -0.49
CA PHE A 132 10.14 11.84 -0.66
C PHE A 132 11.41 12.67 -0.51
N ALA A 133 12.54 12.04 -0.17
CA ALA A 133 13.85 12.67 -0.08
C ALA A 133 14.46 12.79 -1.49
N GLY A 134 14.02 13.82 -2.20
CA GLY A 134 14.61 14.31 -3.44
C GLY A 134 14.68 15.84 -3.39
N ASN A 135 15.92 16.35 -3.43
CA ASN A 135 16.34 17.75 -3.57
C ASN A 135 16.17 18.69 -2.35
N SER A 136 16.78 18.33 -1.22
CA SER A 136 17.06 19.27 -0.11
C SER A 136 18.56 19.54 0.11
N ASP A 137 19.45 19.08 -0.78
CA ASP A 137 20.85 19.47 -0.76
C ASP A 137 21.24 19.98 -2.16
N LYS A 138 21.49 21.30 -2.21
CA LYS A 138 22.27 22.11 -3.15
C LYS A 138 22.34 21.71 -4.63
#